data_AF-X0SEV9-F1
#
_entry.id   AF-X0SEV9-F1
#
_cell.length_a   1.000
_cell.length_b   1.000
_cell.length_c   1.000
_cell.angle_alpha   90.00
_cell.angle_beta   90.00
_cell.angle_gamma   90.00
#
_symmetry.space_group_name_H-M   'P 1'
#
loop_
_entity.id
_entity.type
_entity.pdbx_description
1 polymer ?
#
loop_
_entity_poly.entity_id
_entity_poly.type
_entity_poly.pdbx_seq_one_letter_code
_entity_poly.pdbx_strand_id
1 'polypeptide(L)'
;AYQGDKKFNVVAEKRTYLLSANIDDFAAFDEPGLWWNDGTAASPDWKKLDPYTQRSLRDQFPRWMNEDSDSPLRYVQEGDNLQIDPMPNTALSEGFWGFYIKKPKTMTSPSHYPFSGTTTEITIFTVLDDAIIDYVRWKLQHPLSKVEKGIIAEKDYDKSIAERIELFKRRLDISANNARMRGPTIGC
;
A
#
# COMPACT_ATOMS: atom_id res chain seq x y z
N ALA A 1 -3.64 -0.89 -8.61
CA ALA A 1 -3.26 0.24 -7.75
C ALA A 1 -1.87 0.75 -8.16
N TYR A 2 -1.48 2.00 -7.84
CA TYR A 2 -0.11 2.49 -8.06
C TYR A 2 0.81 1.72 -7.09
N GLN A 3 1.37 0.62 -7.59
CA GLN A 3 2.16 -0.32 -6.82
C GLN A 3 3.62 0.14 -6.78
N GLY A 4 4.20 0.09 -5.59
CA GLY A 4 5.61 0.27 -5.33
C GLY A 4 6.18 -0.96 -4.69
N ASP A 5 7.47 -1.15 -4.88
CA ASP A 5 8.26 -2.07 -4.10
C ASP A 5 9.51 -1.34 -3.63
N LYS A 6 9.89 -1.56 -2.37
CA LYS A 6 11.05 -0.91 -1.78
C LYS A 6 11.69 -1.83 -0.75
N LYS A 7 13.01 -1.93 -0.82
CA LYS A 7 13.80 -2.59 0.22
C LYS A 7 14.27 -1.57 1.25
N PHE A 8 14.34 -1.99 2.51
CA PHE A 8 14.86 -1.15 3.59
C PHE A 8 15.63 -1.97 4.62
N ASN A 9 16.49 -1.28 5.37
CA ASN A 9 17.42 -1.90 6.29
C ASN A 9 16.71 -2.44 7.54
N VAL A 10 17.25 -3.55 8.04
CA VAL A 10 16.84 -4.19 9.28
C VAL A 10 17.87 -3.92 10.35
N VAL A 11 17.38 -3.62 11.55
CA VAL A 11 18.22 -3.41 12.74
C VAL A 11 17.92 -4.58 13.68
N ALA A 12 18.98 -5.23 14.17
CA ALA A 12 18.84 -6.31 15.15
C ALA A 12 18.06 -5.83 16.38
N GLU A 13 17.22 -6.71 16.92
CA GLU A 13 16.40 -6.53 18.13
C GLU A 13 15.42 -5.34 18.04
N LYS A 14 15.23 -4.75 16.85
CA LYS A 14 14.29 -3.66 16.64
C LYS A 14 12.94 -4.20 16.21
N ARG A 15 11.93 -3.96 17.06
CA ARG A 15 10.53 -4.33 16.82
C ARG A 15 9.80 -3.37 15.88
N THR A 16 9.94 -2.07 16.09
CA THR A 16 9.08 -1.06 15.44
C THR A 16 9.85 -0.21 14.44
N TYR A 17 9.32 -0.10 13.23
CA TYR A 17 9.82 0.70 12.12
C TYR A 17 8.78 1.74 11.73
N LEU A 18 9.23 2.95 11.43
CA LEU A 18 8.38 3.98 10.84
C LEU A 18 8.35 3.79 9.32
N LEU A 19 7.17 3.52 8.76
CA LEU A 19 7.00 3.29 7.33
C LEU A 19 7.35 4.55 6.55
N SER A 20 6.92 5.72 6.99
CA SER A 20 7.24 7.01 6.35
C SER A 20 8.74 7.31 6.27
N ALA A 21 9.54 6.80 7.21
CA ALA A 21 10.99 6.99 7.23
C ALA A 21 11.71 6.02 6.26
N ASN A 22 11.15 4.84 6.02
CA ASN A 22 11.76 3.80 5.17
C ASN A 22 11.17 3.79 3.75
N ILE A 23 9.89 4.13 3.63
CA ILE A 23 9.04 4.10 2.45
C ILE A 23 8.19 5.39 2.46
N ASP A 24 8.81 6.46 1.97
CA ASP A 24 8.30 7.83 2.03
C ASP A 24 6.98 8.05 1.28
N ASP A 25 6.70 7.22 0.28
CA ASP A 25 5.45 7.20 -0.47
C ASP A 25 4.51 6.06 -0.08
N PHE A 26 4.67 5.43 1.08
CA PHE A 26 3.77 4.36 1.55
C PHE A 26 2.34 4.87 1.84
N ALA A 27 1.32 4.12 1.39
CA ALA A 27 -0.06 4.27 1.82
C ALA A 27 -0.58 3.03 2.56
N ALA A 28 -0.44 1.85 1.96
CA ALA A 28 -0.86 0.57 2.54
C ALA A 28 -0.09 -0.57 1.86
N PHE A 29 0.07 -1.71 2.53
CA PHE A 29 0.63 -2.90 1.88
C PHE A 29 -0.32 -3.45 0.79
N ASP A 30 0.26 -3.97 -0.28
CA ASP A 30 -0.47 -4.65 -1.35
C ASP A 30 -0.49 -6.17 -1.09
N GLU A 31 -1.17 -6.96 -1.92
CA GLU A 31 -1.31 -8.42 -1.77
C GLU A 31 0.02 -9.19 -1.54
N PRO A 32 1.15 -8.84 -2.19
CA PRO A 32 2.43 -9.49 -1.90
C PRO A 32 2.98 -9.19 -0.51
N GLY A 33 2.56 -8.09 0.12
CA GLY A 33 2.86 -7.75 1.51
C GLY A 33 4.32 -7.42 1.78
N LEU A 34 4.80 -7.87 2.94
CA LEU A 34 6.15 -7.65 3.41
C LEU A 34 6.95 -8.95 3.38
N TRP A 35 8.20 -8.89 2.94
CA TRP A 35 9.13 -10.01 2.88
C TRP A 35 10.38 -9.72 3.71
N TRP A 36 10.91 -10.75 4.34
CA TRP A 36 12.15 -10.76 5.12
C TRP A 36 13.20 -11.60 4.39
N ASN A 37 14.45 -11.16 4.39
CA ASN A 37 15.58 -11.94 3.90
C ASN A 37 16.18 -12.77 5.05
N ASP A 38 15.87 -14.07 5.07
CA ASP A 38 16.38 -15.03 6.06
C ASP A 38 17.79 -15.57 5.74
N GLY A 39 18.33 -15.14 4.58
CA GLY A 39 19.67 -15.45 4.13
C GLY A 39 20.66 -14.35 4.46
N THR A 40 21.53 -14.02 3.51
CA THR A 40 22.50 -12.93 3.65
C THR A 40 22.29 -11.87 2.59
N ALA A 41 22.98 -10.73 2.68
CA ALA A 41 22.93 -9.71 1.64
C ALA A 41 23.48 -10.23 0.29
N ALA A 42 24.45 -11.14 0.32
CA ALA A 42 25.06 -11.74 -0.88
C ALA A 42 24.25 -12.91 -1.46
N SER A 43 23.45 -13.58 -0.63
CA SER A 43 22.62 -14.72 -1.02
C SER A 43 21.27 -14.59 -0.31
N PRO A 44 20.36 -13.77 -0.84
CA PRO A 44 19.10 -13.50 -0.18
C PRO A 44 18.15 -14.69 -0.28
N ASP A 45 17.52 -15.02 0.85
CA ASP A 45 16.44 -16.00 0.96
C ASP A 45 15.16 -15.30 1.41
N TRP A 46 14.33 -14.89 0.45
CA TRP A 46 13.16 -14.07 0.72
C TRP A 46 11.98 -14.91 1.20
N LYS A 47 11.51 -14.63 2.41
CA LYS A 47 10.32 -15.24 3.02
C LYS A 47 9.24 -14.19 3.25
N LYS A 48 8.00 -14.50 2.83
CA LYS A 48 6.85 -13.64 3.07
C LYS A 48 6.50 -13.66 4.55
N LEU A 49 6.28 -12.49 5.14
CA LEU A 49 5.80 -12.35 6.50
C LEU A 49 4.27 -12.35 6.54
N ASP A 50 3.72 -12.95 7.57
CA ASP A 50 2.27 -13.02 7.75
C ASP A 50 1.73 -11.71 8.36
N PRO A 51 0.73 -11.08 7.74
CA PRO A 51 0.09 -9.90 8.30
C PRO A 51 -0.84 -10.28 9.47
N TYR A 52 -0.71 -9.58 10.59
CA TYR A 52 -1.59 -9.70 11.75
C TYR A 52 -2.15 -8.34 12.17
N THR A 53 -3.29 -8.36 12.86
CA THR A 53 -3.70 -7.24 13.70
C THR A 53 -3.06 -7.38 15.08
N GLN A 54 -2.82 -6.28 15.78
CA GLN A 54 -2.26 -6.32 17.13
C GLN A 54 -3.13 -7.16 18.09
N ARG A 55 -4.46 -7.12 17.92
CA ARG A 55 -5.39 -7.94 18.67
C ARG A 55 -5.18 -9.44 18.38
N SER A 56 -5.21 -9.84 17.11
CA SER A 56 -5.01 -11.23 16.71
C SER A 56 -3.66 -11.78 17.18
N LEU A 57 -2.61 -10.95 17.11
CA LEU A 57 -1.27 -11.34 17.55
C LEU A 57 -1.23 -11.56 19.07
N ARG A 58 -1.86 -10.66 19.85
CA ARG A 58 -1.97 -10.80 21.31
C ARG A 58 -2.77 -12.03 21.74
N ASP A 59 -3.86 -12.31 21.03
CA ASP A 59 -4.76 -13.42 21.37
C ASP A 59 -4.09 -14.78 21.08
N GLN A 60 -3.33 -14.89 20.00
CA GLN A 60 -2.69 -16.15 19.58
C GLN A 60 -1.29 -16.33 20.17
N PHE A 61 -0.57 -15.24 20.40
CA PHE A 61 0.81 -15.24 20.92
C PHE A 61 0.92 -14.27 22.09
N PRO A 62 0.39 -14.59 23.28
CA PRO A 62 0.29 -13.65 24.40
C PRO A 62 1.62 -13.07 24.88
N ARG A 63 2.74 -13.72 24.51
CA ARG A 63 4.10 -13.34 24.88
C ARG A 63 4.87 -12.62 23.77
N TRP A 64 4.28 -12.37 22.61
CA TRP A 64 4.98 -11.81 21.44
C TRP A 64 5.85 -10.58 21.74
N MET A 65 5.39 -9.68 22.62
CA MET A 65 6.15 -8.49 23.03
C MET A 65 7.45 -8.79 23.80
N ASN A 66 7.51 -9.93 24.49
CA ASN A 66 8.61 -10.38 25.34
C ASN A 66 9.32 -11.62 24.77
N GLU A 67 9.01 -12.02 23.53
CA GLU A 67 9.74 -13.09 22.84
C GLU A 67 11.15 -12.61 22.50
N ASP A 68 12.11 -13.54 22.61
CA ASP A 68 13.50 -13.31 22.21
C ASP A 68 13.58 -12.97 20.72
N SER A 69 14.69 -12.36 20.32
CA SER A 69 14.93 -12.07 18.91
C SER A 69 15.19 -13.36 18.13
N ASP A 70 14.58 -13.46 16.95
CA ASP A 70 14.69 -14.61 16.04
C ASP A 70 14.42 -14.17 14.59
N SER A 71 14.37 -15.10 13.64
CA SER A 71 13.91 -14.83 12.28
C SER A 71 12.46 -14.33 12.27
N PRO A 72 12.19 -13.13 11.72
CA PRO A 72 10.84 -12.59 11.59
C PRO A 72 9.89 -13.53 10.85
N LEU A 73 8.65 -13.64 11.36
CA LEU A 73 7.61 -14.48 10.77
C LEU A 73 6.33 -13.69 10.46
N ARG A 74 6.04 -12.67 11.26
CA ARG A 74 4.81 -11.88 11.17
C ARG A 74 5.07 -10.40 11.31
N TYR A 75 4.12 -9.61 10.87
CA TYR A 75 4.13 -8.17 11.06
C TYR A 75 2.74 -7.62 11.38
N VAL A 76 2.73 -6.48 12.06
CA VAL A 76 1.53 -5.70 12.34
C VAL A 76 1.75 -4.29 11.80
N GLN A 77 0.82 -3.81 10.99
CA GLN A 77 0.82 -2.43 10.50
C GLN A 77 -0.26 -1.63 11.23
N GLU A 78 0.14 -0.61 11.99
CA GLU A 78 -0.76 0.34 12.65
C GLU A 78 -0.39 1.77 12.28
N GLY A 79 -1.13 2.33 11.31
CA GLY A 79 -0.82 3.64 10.75
C GLY A 79 0.58 3.64 10.13
N ASP A 80 1.46 4.48 10.67
CA ASP A 80 2.86 4.61 10.24
C ASP A 80 3.81 3.61 10.92
N ASN A 81 3.35 2.92 11.96
CA ASN A 81 4.18 1.94 12.67
C ASN A 81 4.05 0.57 12.02
N LEU A 82 5.19 -0.02 11.66
CA LEU A 82 5.35 -1.41 11.30
C LEU A 82 6.03 -2.14 12.45
N GLN A 83 5.32 -3.06 13.09
CA GLN A 83 5.85 -3.92 14.14
C GLN A 83 6.19 -5.29 13.55
N ILE A 84 7.39 -5.78 13.83
CA ILE A 84 7.89 -7.07 13.36
C ILE A 84 7.95 -8.04 14.52
N ASP A 85 7.59 -9.29 14.27
CA ASP A 85 7.62 -10.34 15.27
C ASP A 85 8.00 -11.72 14.69
N PRO A 86 8.83 -12.51 15.37
CA PRO A 86 9.78 -12.10 16.42
C PRO A 86 10.67 -10.92 15.98
N MET A 87 11.31 -10.25 16.93
CA MET A 87 12.26 -9.19 16.57
C MET A 87 13.45 -9.80 15.81
N PRO A 88 13.93 -9.20 14.72
CA PRO A 88 15.03 -9.76 13.96
C PRO A 88 16.28 -9.92 14.82
N ASN A 89 16.87 -11.13 14.87
CA ASN A 89 18.10 -11.40 15.62
C ASN A 89 19.36 -10.79 15.00
N THR A 90 19.30 -10.39 13.73
CA THR A 90 20.44 -9.91 12.94
C THR A 90 20.09 -8.63 12.21
N ALA A 91 21.08 -7.73 12.07
CA ALA A 91 20.96 -6.54 11.26
C ALA A 91 21.32 -6.88 9.81
N LEU A 92 20.57 -6.34 8.85
CA LEU A 92 20.76 -6.65 7.44
C LEU A 92 20.43 -5.43 6.57
N SER A 93 21.37 -5.06 5.69
CA SER A 93 21.10 -4.05 4.67
C SER A 93 20.06 -4.59 3.69
N GLU A 94 19.04 -3.79 3.37
CA GLU A 94 17.91 -4.23 2.53
C GLU A 94 17.28 -5.54 3.02
N GLY A 95 17.21 -5.78 4.34
CA GLY A 95 16.69 -7.04 4.88
C GLY A 95 15.16 -7.20 4.78
N PHE A 96 14.41 -6.09 4.63
CA PHE A 96 12.98 -6.14 4.31
C PHE A 96 12.72 -5.70 2.88
N TRP A 97 11.71 -6.30 2.24
CA TRP A 97 11.18 -5.90 0.95
C TRP A 97 9.67 -5.75 1.04
N GLY A 98 9.19 -4.51 1.03
CA GLY A 98 7.77 -4.21 1.09
C GLY A 98 7.19 -3.96 -0.30
N PHE A 99 6.04 -4.59 -0.58
CA PHE A 99 5.20 -4.32 -1.74
C PHE A 99 3.94 -3.58 -1.28
N TYR A 100 3.70 -2.41 -1.84
CA TYR A 100 2.75 -1.46 -1.26
C TYR A 100 2.06 -0.62 -2.31
N ILE A 101 0.91 -0.08 -1.94
CA ILE A 101 0.22 0.97 -2.66
C ILE A 101 0.85 2.29 -2.26
N LYS A 102 1.25 3.08 -3.26
CA LYS A 102 1.87 4.38 -3.06
C LYS A 102 0.82 5.47 -2.77
N LYS A 103 1.14 6.42 -1.91
CA LYS A 103 0.30 7.59 -1.60
C LYS A 103 0.36 8.64 -2.74
N PRO A 104 -0.70 9.42 -2.95
CA PRO A 104 -0.69 10.55 -3.89
C PRO A 104 0.42 11.55 -3.54
N LYS A 105 1.00 12.19 -4.57
CA LYS A 105 2.04 13.21 -4.39
C LYS A 105 1.48 14.59 -4.69
N THR A 106 1.91 15.59 -3.92
CA THR A 106 1.52 16.98 -4.15
C THR A 106 1.92 17.42 -5.55
N MET A 107 0.96 17.95 -6.31
CA MET A 107 1.23 18.57 -7.60
C MET A 107 1.91 19.92 -7.38
N THR A 108 3.18 20.02 -7.75
CA THR A 108 3.95 21.28 -7.72
C THR A 108 3.78 22.14 -8.97
N SER A 109 3.15 21.59 -10.02
CA SER A 109 2.81 22.27 -11.27
C SER A 109 1.40 21.88 -11.71
N PRO A 110 0.65 22.79 -12.37
CA PRO A 110 -0.65 22.45 -12.98
C PRO A 110 -0.57 21.31 -14.00
N SER A 111 0.61 21.03 -14.57
CA SER A 111 0.83 19.95 -15.53
C SER A 111 1.17 18.60 -14.89
N HIS A 112 1.30 18.52 -13.56
CA HIS A 112 1.62 17.26 -12.88
C HIS A 112 0.37 16.41 -12.66
N TYR A 113 0.52 15.10 -12.76
CA TYR A 113 -0.55 14.17 -12.48
C TYR A 113 -0.63 13.89 -10.97
N PRO A 114 -1.81 13.89 -10.32
CA PRO A 114 -1.97 13.84 -8.86
C PRO A 114 -1.33 12.62 -8.17
N PHE A 115 -1.14 11.53 -8.92
CA PHE A 115 -0.65 10.26 -8.37
C PHE A 115 0.82 9.99 -8.66
N SER A 116 1.41 10.65 -9.65
CA SER A 116 2.83 10.48 -10.01
C SER A 116 3.69 11.68 -9.62
N GLY A 117 3.10 12.89 -9.53
CA GLY A 117 3.84 14.14 -9.36
C GLY A 117 4.67 14.51 -10.59
N THR A 118 4.42 13.88 -11.75
CA THR A 118 5.09 14.14 -13.03
C THR A 118 4.07 14.44 -14.13
N THR A 119 4.50 14.89 -15.30
CA THR A 119 3.61 15.11 -16.47
C THR A 119 3.11 13.82 -17.11
N THR A 120 3.58 12.66 -16.67
CA THR A 120 3.17 11.36 -17.22
C THR A 120 1.88 10.91 -16.53
N GLU A 121 0.80 10.97 -17.30
CA GLU A 121 -0.52 10.47 -16.93
C GLU A 121 -0.53 8.93 -16.87
N ILE A 122 -1.20 8.37 -15.85
CA ILE A 122 -1.41 6.93 -15.75
C ILE A 122 -2.76 6.60 -16.38
N THR A 123 -2.74 6.22 -17.66
CA THR A 123 -3.92 5.98 -18.49
C THR A 123 -4.92 4.94 -17.96
N ILE A 124 -4.55 4.11 -16.98
CA ILE A 124 -5.48 3.15 -16.36
C ILE A 124 -6.41 3.80 -15.31
N PHE A 125 -5.99 4.91 -14.69
CA PHE A 125 -6.77 5.60 -13.66
C PHE A 125 -7.58 6.77 -14.20
N THR A 126 -7.43 7.12 -15.47
CA THR A 126 -8.21 8.17 -16.14
C THR A 126 -9.72 7.93 -16.07
N VAL A 127 -10.16 6.66 -16.04
CA VAL A 127 -11.57 6.32 -15.83
C VAL A 127 -12.10 6.77 -14.46
N LEU A 128 -11.23 6.92 -13.46
CA LEU A 128 -11.56 7.41 -12.12
C LEU A 128 -11.35 8.93 -11.99
N ASP A 129 -10.66 9.56 -12.93
CA ASP A 129 -10.34 10.99 -12.84
C ASP A 129 -11.61 11.85 -12.86
N ASP A 130 -12.59 11.58 -13.73
CA ASP A 130 -13.84 12.34 -13.60
C ASP A 130 -14.71 11.94 -12.40
N ALA A 131 -14.53 10.77 -11.77
CA ALA A 131 -15.16 10.49 -10.47
C ALA A 131 -14.58 11.41 -9.39
N ILE A 132 -13.27 11.67 -9.44
CA ILE A 132 -12.59 12.59 -8.53
C ILE A 132 -13.04 14.03 -8.82
N ILE A 133 -13.17 14.41 -10.09
CA ILE A 133 -13.70 15.73 -10.47
C ILE A 133 -15.15 15.90 -9.97
N ASP A 134 -15.99 14.89 -10.12
CA ASP A 134 -17.38 14.90 -9.66
C ASP A 134 -17.45 14.99 -8.12
N TYR A 135 -16.59 14.27 -7.39
CA TYR A 135 -16.45 14.39 -5.93
C TYR A 135 -16.11 15.83 -5.52
N VAL A 136 -15.10 16.42 -6.17
CA VAL A 136 -14.66 17.80 -5.86
C VAL A 136 -15.76 18.80 -6.20
N ARG A 137 -16.48 18.63 -7.32
CA ARG A 137 -17.63 19.46 -7.68
C ARG A 137 -18.73 19.37 -6.62
N TRP A 138 -19.08 18.18 -6.17
CA TRP A 138 -20.05 17.98 -5.08
C TRP A 138 -19.61 18.68 -3.78
N LYS A 139 -18.35 18.48 -3.37
CA LYS A 139 -17.79 19.12 -2.17
C LYS A 139 -17.71 20.63 -2.26
N LEU A 140 -17.46 21.21 -3.44
CA LEU A 140 -17.43 22.67 -3.65
C LEU A 140 -18.81 23.31 -3.75
N GLN A 141 -19.87 22.54 -4.04
CA GLN A 141 -21.24 23.08 -4.08
C GLN A 141 -21.84 23.33 -2.70
N HIS A 142 -21.41 22.57 -1.68
CA HIS A 142 -21.81 22.75 -0.28
C HIS A 142 -21.43 24.13 0.30
N PRO A 143 -20.18 24.62 0.17
CA PRO A 143 -19.79 25.95 0.62
C PRO A 143 -20.29 27.11 -0.25
N LEU A 144 -20.82 26.84 -1.46
CA LEU A 144 -21.34 27.86 -2.39
C LEU A 144 -22.86 28.10 -2.26
N SER A 145 -23.51 27.59 -1.20
CA SER A 145 -24.94 27.80 -0.90
C SER A 145 -25.90 27.40 -2.03
N LYS A 146 -25.53 26.41 -2.86
CA LYS A 146 -26.36 25.85 -3.93
C LYS A 146 -26.93 24.50 -3.51
N VAL A 147 -27.70 24.50 -2.42
CA VAL A 147 -28.17 23.30 -1.71
C VAL A 147 -28.93 22.32 -2.63
N GLU A 148 -29.83 22.81 -3.49
CA GLU A 148 -30.55 21.96 -4.45
C GLU A 148 -29.66 21.34 -5.54
N LYS A 149 -28.60 22.06 -5.96
CA LYS A 149 -27.61 21.50 -6.91
C LYS A 149 -26.70 20.48 -6.24
N GLY A 150 -26.43 20.63 -4.94
CA GLY A 150 -25.64 19.70 -4.15
C GLY A 150 -26.24 18.29 -4.06
N ILE A 151 -27.57 18.18 -3.95
CA ILE A 151 -28.29 16.90 -3.90
C ILE A 151 -28.25 16.18 -5.26
N ILE A 152 -28.39 16.94 -6.36
CA ILE A 152 -28.25 16.39 -7.72
C ILE A 152 -26.80 15.95 -7.95
N ALA A 153 -25.83 16.76 -7.55
CA ALA A 153 -24.41 16.44 -7.66
C ALA A 153 -23.99 15.22 -6.80
N GLU A 154 -24.65 14.98 -5.65
CA GLU A 154 -24.42 13.78 -4.83
C GLU A 154 -24.92 12.52 -5.53
N LYS A 155 -26.14 12.54 -6.06
CA LYS A 155 -26.68 11.42 -6.85
C LYS A 155 -25.89 11.17 -8.12
N ASP A 156 -25.45 12.23 -8.80
CA ASP A 156 -24.61 12.15 -9.99
C ASP A 156 -23.22 11.59 -9.63
N TYR A 157 -22.65 11.98 -8.49
CA TYR A 157 -21.40 11.43 -7.97
C TYR A 157 -21.51 9.94 -7.63
N ASP A 158 -22.53 9.54 -6.86
CA ASP A 158 -22.74 8.13 -6.48
C ASP A 158 -22.97 7.25 -7.71
N LYS A 159 -23.73 7.76 -8.68
CA LYS A 159 -23.96 7.09 -9.97
C LYS A 159 -22.68 7.02 -10.81
N SER A 160 -21.94 8.12 -10.93
CA SER A 160 -20.66 8.20 -11.65
C SER A 160 -19.64 7.24 -11.04
N ILE A 161 -19.54 7.17 -9.71
CA ILE A 161 -18.70 6.19 -9.01
C ILE A 161 -19.17 4.76 -9.28
N ALA A 162 -20.46 4.47 -9.14
CA ALA A 162 -20.97 3.12 -9.35
C ALA A 162 -20.67 2.64 -10.79
N GLU A 163 -20.95 3.48 -11.78
CA GLU A 163 -20.70 3.21 -13.20
C GLU A 163 -19.20 3.07 -13.50
N ARG A 164 -18.33 3.91 -12.91
CA ARG A 164 -16.88 3.87 -13.14
C ARG A 164 -16.20 2.73 -12.39
N ILE A 165 -16.65 2.40 -11.18
CA ILE A 165 -16.24 1.18 -10.48
C ILE A 165 -16.67 -0.04 -11.29
N GLU A 166 -17.86 -0.03 -11.87
CA GLU A 166 -18.31 -1.09 -12.75
C GLU A 166 -17.48 -1.16 -14.03
N LEU A 167 -17.13 -0.04 -14.67
CA LEU A 167 -16.21 0.00 -15.83
C LEU A 167 -14.80 -0.47 -15.46
N PHE A 168 -14.30 -0.09 -14.30
CA PHE A 168 -13.04 -0.55 -13.73
C PHE A 168 -13.06 -2.08 -13.48
N LYS A 169 -14.20 -2.60 -13.01
CA LYS A 169 -14.44 -4.05 -12.81
C LYS A 169 -14.74 -4.80 -14.11
N ARG A 170 -15.33 -4.16 -15.13
CA ARG A 170 -15.71 -4.76 -16.42
C ARG A 170 -14.49 -5.10 -17.29
N ARG A 171 -13.28 -4.70 -16.90
CA ARG A 171 -12.00 -5.25 -17.41
C ARG A 171 -11.42 -6.33 -16.50
N LEU A 172 -12.20 -7.40 -16.32
CA LEU A 172 -11.77 -8.69 -15.79
C LEU A 172 -11.26 -9.62 -16.93
N ASP A 173 -10.87 -9.13 -18.10
CA ASP A 173 -10.43 -9.94 -19.25
C ASP A 173 -8.95 -10.41 -19.23
N ILE A 174 -8.26 -10.34 -18.08
CA ILE A 174 -7.01 -11.11 -17.76
C ILE A 174 -7.09 -11.77 -16.36
N SER A 175 -8.21 -11.60 -15.67
CA SER A 175 -8.35 -11.76 -14.22
C SER A 175 -8.32 -13.18 -13.62
N ALA A 176 -8.06 -14.25 -14.40
CA ALA A 176 -8.19 -15.60 -13.85
C ALA A 176 -7.32 -16.74 -14.45
N ASN A 177 -6.31 -16.51 -15.30
CA ASN A 177 -5.50 -17.68 -15.77
C ASN A 177 -4.04 -17.44 -16.24
N ASN A 178 -3.45 -16.25 -16.09
CA ASN A 178 -2.03 -16.03 -16.49
C ASN A 178 -1.25 -15.03 -15.61
N ALA A 179 -1.79 -14.62 -14.45
CA ALA A 179 -1.04 -13.82 -13.50
C ALA A 179 0.02 -14.70 -12.83
N ARG A 180 1.19 -14.82 -13.47
CA ARG A 180 2.41 -15.30 -12.81
C ARG A 180 2.50 -14.57 -11.47
N MET A 181 2.44 -15.31 -10.36
CA MET A 181 2.72 -14.76 -9.03
C MET A 181 4.02 -13.96 -9.13
N ARG A 182 3.95 -12.65 -8.91
CA ARG A 182 5.14 -11.81 -8.80
C ARG A 182 5.73 -12.02 -7.42
N GLY A 183 6.49 -13.10 -7.27
CA GLY A 183 7.49 -13.22 -6.22
C GLY A 183 8.83 -12.67 -6.70
N PRO A 184 9.87 -12.66 -5.84
CA PRO A 184 11.24 -12.48 -6.28
C PRO A 184 11.52 -13.40 -7.48
N THR A 185 11.92 -12.86 -8.62
CA THR A 185 12.53 -13.68 -9.66
C THR A 185 13.91 -14.09 -9.16
N ILE A 186 13.99 -15.26 -8.54
CA ILE A 186 15.25 -15.91 -8.21
C ILE A 186 15.85 -16.34 -9.54
N GLY A 187 16.89 -15.62 -9.99
CA GLY A 187 17.68 -16.05 -11.13
C GLY A 187 18.42 -17.33 -10.74
N CYS A 188 18.06 -18.44 -11.38
CA CYS A 188 18.92 -19.62 -11.47
C CYS A 188 20.07 -19.35 -12.44
#